data_AF-A0A8H9LWN0-F1
#
_entry.id   AF-A0A8H9LWN0-F1
#
_cell.length_a   1.000
_cell.length_b   1.000
_cell.length_c   1.000
_cell.angle_alpha   90.00
_cell.angle_beta   90.00
_cell.angle_gamma   90.00
#
_symmetry.space_group_name_H-M   'P 1'
#
loop_
_entity.id
_entity.type
_entity.pdbx_description
1 polymer ?
#
loop_
_entity_poly.entity_id
_entity_poly.type
_entity_poly.pdbx_seq_one_letter_code
_entity_poly.pdbx_strand_id
1 'polypeptide(L)'
;MYEGMVGLSVFLSITLVCSVIAHIYLKNITWAIGISTLVSTLIFQIANLVMNDNPDPFMGIAVVFSLIYAFFIALLVGIPFHLYRRNRS
;
A
#
# COMPACT_ATOMS: atom_id res chain seq x y z
N MET A 1 14.82 -17.45 -9.75
CA MET A 1 14.11 -17.15 -8.50
C MET A 1 12.99 -16.19 -8.85
N TYR A 2 11.74 -16.45 -8.44
CA TYR A 2 10.52 -15.86 -8.97
C TYR A 2 10.53 -14.32 -9.00
N GLU A 3 10.73 -13.69 -10.16
CA GLU A 3 10.63 -12.23 -10.34
C GLU A 3 9.28 -11.69 -9.81
N GLY A 4 8.20 -12.45 -10.02
CA GLY A 4 6.89 -12.15 -9.44
C GLY A 4 6.86 -12.16 -7.91
N MET A 5 7.63 -13.02 -7.24
CA MET A 5 7.74 -13.01 -5.77
C MET A 5 8.51 -11.79 -5.26
N VAL A 6 9.54 -11.35 -6.01
CA VAL A 6 10.31 -10.14 -5.66
C VAL A 6 9.40 -8.91 -5.75
N GLY A 7 8.67 -8.75 -6.86
CA GLY A 7 7.72 -7.64 -7.03
C GLY A 7 6.65 -7.61 -5.93
N LEU A 8 6.07 -8.77 -5.60
CA LEU A 8 5.09 -8.89 -4.51
C LEU A 8 5.70 -8.51 -3.15
N SER A 9 6.91 -8.97 -2.85
CA SER A 9 7.58 -8.67 -1.58
C SER A 9 7.88 -7.18 -1.44
N VAL A 10 8.32 -6.52 -2.52
CA VAL A 10 8.57 -5.08 -2.55
C VAL A 10 7.27 -4.31 -2.35
N PHE A 11 6.22 -4.68 -3.07
CA PHE A 11 4.89 -4.09 -2.94
C PHE A 11 4.34 -4.19 -1.51
N LEU A 12 4.41 -5.38 -0.91
CA LEU A 12 3.96 -5.61 0.47
C LEU A 12 4.73 -4.75 1.46
N SER A 13 6.05 -4.65 1.30
CA SER A 13 6.92 -3.88 2.19
C SER A 13 6.59 -2.38 2.14
N ILE A 14 6.48 -1.82 0.93
CA ILE A 14 6.11 -0.40 0.72
C ILE A 14 4.73 -0.12 1.31
N THR A 15 3.75 -0.96 0.98
CA THR A 15 2.36 -0.80 1.42
C THR A 15 2.24 -0.84 2.94
N LEU A 16 2.93 -1.80 3.58
CA LEU A 16 2.89 -1.94 5.03
C LEU A 16 3.50 -0.72 5.73
N VAL A 17 4.67 -0.25 5.27
CA VAL A 17 5.32 0.95 5.83
C VAL A 17 4.45 2.19 5.65
N CYS A 18 3.95 2.43 4.44
CA CYS A 18 3.06 3.56 4.16
C CYS A 18 1.78 3.50 5.01
N SER A 19 1.18 2.32 5.17
CA SER A 19 -0.01 2.14 5.98
C SER A 19 0.24 2.40 7.45
N VAL A 20 1.32 1.86 8.02
CA VAL A 20 1.69 2.08 9.42
C VAL A 20 1.91 3.57 9.69
N ILE A 21 2.68 4.25 8.85
CA ILE A 21 2.94 5.69 8.97
C ILE A 21 1.62 6.46 8.90
N ALA A 22 0.78 6.22 7.89
CA ALA A 22 -0.49 6.92 7.74
C ALA A 22 -1.40 6.74 8.96
N HIS A 23 -1.51 5.51 9.48
CA HIS A 23 -2.34 5.22 10.64
C HIS A 23 -1.77 5.79 11.95
N ILE A 24 -0.46 6.02 12.07
CA ILE A 24 0.14 6.73 13.20
C ILE A 24 -0.25 8.21 13.18
N TYR A 25 -0.05 8.89 12.05
CA TYR A 25 -0.21 10.34 11.94
C TYR A 25 -1.67 10.79 11.79
N LEU A 26 -2.51 10.01 11.09
CA LEU A 26 -3.90 10.38 10.81
C LEU A 26 -4.84 9.77 11.84
N LYS A 27 -5.56 10.62 12.57
CA LYS A 27 -6.58 10.20 13.54
C LYS A 27 -7.80 9.54 12.89
N ASN A 28 -8.18 10.01 11.69
CA ASN A 28 -9.31 9.45 10.96
C ASN A 28 -8.86 8.26 10.11
N ILE A 29 -9.43 7.09 10.38
CA ILE A 29 -9.08 5.82 9.74
C ILE A 29 -9.39 5.84 8.25
N THR A 30 -10.50 6.42 7.83
CA THR A 30 -10.87 6.48 6.41
C THR A 30 -9.83 7.27 5.61
N TRP A 31 -9.34 8.39 6.16
CA TRP A 31 -8.27 9.17 5.54
C TRP A 31 -6.93 8.44 5.56
N ALA A 32 -6.61 7.74 6.66
CA ALA A 32 -5.40 6.94 6.76
C ALA A 32 -5.35 5.83 5.70
N ILE A 33 -6.45 5.10 5.52
CA ILE A 33 -6.59 4.06 4.50
C ILE A 33 -6.47 4.67 3.10
N GLY A 34 -7.22 5.73 2.80
CA GLY A 34 -7.19 6.35 1.47
C GLY A 34 -5.80 6.85 1.08
N ILE A 35 -5.15 7.61 1.98
CA ILE A 35 -3.84 8.20 1.72
C ILE A 35 -2.77 7.11 1.61
N SER A 36 -2.73 6.14 2.53
CA SER A 36 -1.74 5.05 2.45
C SER A 36 -1.90 4.20 1.19
N THR A 37 -3.13 3.91 0.77
CA THR A 37 -3.42 3.14 -0.44
C THR A 37 -2.93 3.87 -1.70
N LEU A 38 -3.24 5.17 -1.82
CA LEU A 38 -2.81 5.98 -2.96
C LEU A 38 -1.30 6.15 -2.99
N VAL A 39 -0.68 6.51 -1.86
CA VAL A 39 0.75 6.78 -1.77
C VAL A 39 1.57 5.51 -2.02
N SER A 40 1.21 4.39 -1.39
CA SER A 40 1.93 3.12 -1.60
C SER A 40 1.84 2.64 -3.04
N THR A 41 0.66 2.74 -3.66
CA THR A 41 0.48 2.35 -5.07
C THR A 41 1.28 3.24 -6.00
N LEU A 42 1.27 4.57 -5.78
CA LEU A 42 2.09 5.50 -6.57
C LEU A 42 3.58 5.19 -6.45
N ILE A 43 4.09 5.00 -5.23
CA ILE A 43 5.50 4.69 -4.99
C ILE A 43 5.88 3.37 -5.68
N PHE A 44 5.04 2.34 -5.56
CA PHE A 44 5.30 1.05 -6.19
C PHE A 44 5.33 1.14 -7.72
N GLN A 45 4.40 1.86 -8.33
CA GLN A 45 4.34 2.00 -9.79
C GLN A 45 5.50 2.86 -10.31
N ILE A 46 5.92 3.90 -9.58
CA ILE A 46 7.14 4.66 -9.89
C ILE A 46 8.37 3.75 -9.80
N ALA A 47 8.48 2.93 -8.76
CA ALA A 47 9.58 1.98 -8.62
C ALA A 47 9.60 0.98 -9.79
N ASN A 48 8.44 0.46 -10.20
CA ASN A 48 8.32 -0.45 -11.33
C ASN A 48 8.74 0.20 -12.66
N LEU A 49 8.39 1.47 -12.87
CA LEU A 49 8.79 2.25 -14.05
C LEU A 49 10.29 2.54 -14.10
N VAL A 50 10.93 2.76 -12.96
CA VAL A 50 12.38 3.05 -12.88
C VAL A 50 13.21 1.77 -13.00
N MET A 51 12.70 0.65 -12.48
CA MET A 51 13.45 -0.61 -12.42
C MET A 51 13.30 -1.47 -13.69
N ASN A 52 12.27 -1.22 -14.52
CA ASN A 52 12.06 -1.95 -15.77
C ASN A 52 12.35 -1.06 -16.97
N ASP A 53 13.26 -1.51 -17.84
CA ASP A 53 13.60 -0.81 -19.10
C ASP A 53 12.42 -0.72 -20.09
N ASN A 54 11.44 -1.61 -19.96
CA ASN A 54 10.21 -1.59 -20.73
C ASN A 54 8.99 -1.48 -19.81
N PRO A 55 8.12 -0.49 -20.00
CA PRO A 55 6.89 -0.39 -19.22
C PRO A 55 5.95 -1.55 -19.55
N ASP A 56 5.32 -2.11 -18.51
CA ASP A 56 4.33 -3.16 -18.68
C ASP A 56 3.19 -2.69 -19.60
N PRO A 57 2.84 -3.45 -20.65
CA PRO A 57 1.73 -3.11 -21.54
C PRO A 57 0.38 -3.08 -20.82
N PHE A 58 0.31 -3.68 -19.63
CA PHE A 58 -0.87 -3.75 -18.77
C PHE A 58 -0.74 -2.87 -17.52
N MET A 59 0.08 -1.81 -17.55
CA MET A 59 0.29 -0.91 -16.41
C MET A 59 -1.02 -0.42 -15.79
N GLY A 60 -2.04 -0.08 -16.59
CA GLY A 60 -3.35 0.33 -16.07
C GLY A 60 -4.03 -0.76 -15.23
N ILE A 61 -3.94 -2.02 -15.66
CA ILE A 61 -4.47 -3.16 -14.92
C ILE A 61 -3.65 -3.36 -13.62
N ALA A 62 -2.32 -3.29 -13.72
CA ALA A 62 -1.42 -3.41 -12.57
C ALA A 62 -1.75 -2.36 -11.49
N VAL A 63 -1.99 -1.11 -11.88
CA VAL A 63 -2.39 -0.03 -10.96
C VAL A 63 -3.69 -0.37 -10.23
N VAL A 64 -4.72 -0.84 -10.95
CA VAL A 64 -6.02 -1.17 -10.34
C VAL A 64 -5.88 -2.32 -9.34
N PHE A 65 -5.18 -3.39 -9.70
CA PHE A 65 -4.95 -4.50 -8.77
C PHE A 65 -4.08 -4.08 -7.58
N SER A 66 -3.03 -3.28 -7.79
CA SER A 66 -2.24 -2.70 -6.71
C SER A 66 -3.10 -1.88 -5.74
N LEU A 67 -4.02 -1.06 -6.24
CA LEU A 67 -4.95 -0.30 -5.39
C LEU A 67 -5.84 -1.22 -4.53
N ILE A 68 -6.39 -2.28 -5.13
CA ILE A 68 -7.25 -3.24 -4.42
C ILE A 68 -6.46 -3.93 -3.30
N TYR A 69 -5.26 -4.45 -3.61
CA TYR A 69 -4.44 -5.11 -2.59
C TYR A 69 -3.94 -4.14 -1.52
N ALA A 70 -3.53 -2.93 -1.92
CA ALA A 70 -3.08 -1.90 -0.99
C ALA A 70 -4.19 -1.49 -0.03
N PHE A 71 -5.44 -1.40 -0.52
CA PHE A 71 -6.61 -1.12 0.31
C PHE A 71 -6.83 -2.20 1.36
N PHE A 72 -6.79 -3.49 0.99
CA PHE A 72 -6.95 -4.58 1.95
C PHE A 72 -5.85 -4.60 3.02
N ILE A 73 -4.60 -4.38 2.61
CA ILE A 73 -3.46 -4.29 3.54
C ILE A 73 -3.65 -3.09 4.47
N ALA A 74 -4.03 -1.92 3.93
CA ALA A 74 -4.27 -0.73 4.72
C ALA A 74 -5.40 -0.93 5.73
N LEU A 75 -6.47 -1.61 5.34
CA LEU A 75 -7.58 -1.96 6.23
C LEU A 75 -7.13 -2.92 7.34
N LEU A 76 -6.40 -3.98 6.99
CA LEU A 76 -5.85 -4.94 7.96
C LEU A 76 -4.94 -4.27 8.99
N VAL A 77 -4.04 -3.39 8.53
CA VAL A 77 -3.17 -2.61 9.42
C VAL A 77 -3.97 -1.60 10.23
N GLY A 78 -5.06 -1.04 9.70
CA GLY A 78 -5.90 -0.08 10.41
C GLY A 78 -6.66 -0.66 11.61
N ILE A 79 -6.99 -1.95 11.61
CA ILE A 79 -7.72 -2.64 12.71
C ILE A 79 -7.01 -2.49 14.07
N PRO A 80 -5.73 -2.88 14.24
CA PRO A 80 -5.05 -2.74 15.53
C PRO A 80 -4.95 -1.28 15.98
N PHE A 81 -4.73 -0.32 15.06
CA PHE A 81 -4.73 1.11 15.41
C PHE A 81 -6.11 1.60 15.85
N HIS A 82 -7.18 1.11 15.22
CA HIS A 82 -8.55 1.43 15.63
C HIS A 82 -8.85 0.91 17.04
N LEU A 83 -8.56 -0.37 17.30
CA LEU A 83 -8.77 -0.99 18.60
C LEU A 83 -7.95 -0.29 19.70
N TYR A 84 -6.69 0.03 19.41
CA TYR A 84 -5.82 0.75 20.33
C TYR A 84 -6.34 2.15 20.69
N ARG A 85 -6.87 2.89 19.71
CA ARG A 85 -7.48 4.21 19.94
C ARG A 85 -8.80 4.11 20.71
N ARG A 86 -9.62 3.09 20.43
CA ARG A 86 -10.90 2.87 21.12
C ARG A 86 -10.71 2.57 22.61
N ASN A 87 -9.65 1.85 22.98
CA ASN A 87 -9.37 1.51 24.38
C ASN A 87 -8.77 2.67 25.20
N ARG A 88 -8.40 3.79 24.55
CA ARG A 88 -7.84 4.99 25.20
C ARG A 88 -8.83 6.16 25.30
N SER A 89 -10.00 6.04 24.69
CA SER A 89 -11.10 7.00 24.81
C SER A 89 -12.12 6.52 25.83
#